data_AF-X1IX32-F1
#
_entry.id   AF-X1IX32-F1
#
_cell.length_a   1.000
_cell.length_b   1.000
_cell.length_c   1.000
_cell.angle_alpha   90.00
_cell.angle_beta   90.00
_cell.angle_gamma   90.00
#
_symmetry.space_group_name_H-M   'P 1'
#
loop_
_entity.id
_entity.type
_entity.pdbx_description
1 polymer ?
#
loop_
_entity_poly.entity_id
_entity_poly.type
_entity_poly.pdbx_seq_one_letter_code
_entity_poly.pdbx_strand_id
1 'polypeptide(L)'
;SHSLEVEDELKKQIKKYNLKDKIRIVKTGCMGPCQFGPLMLVRPEGILYKELTAPDIEEIVKEHFLKGTVVEKFLFKSEITGEVIREKEHLPFFQKQLKIVLKNCGNIDPEDIEEYIDSGGYQALRKVLTKLSPTKVIQEIKDSRLRGRGGAGFPTGLKWEFVFKAKSSEKFVICNADEGDPGL
;
A
#
# COMPACT_ATOMS: atom_id res chain seq x y z
N SER A 1 -7.82 -15.48 -2.49
CA SER A 1 -8.38 -14.11 -2.50
C SER A 1 -9.24 -13.96 -3.74
N HIS A 2 -10.53 -13.63 -3.59
CA HIS A 2 -11.49 -13.45 -4.70
C HIS A 2 -11.62 -11.96 -5.11
N SER A 3 -10.56 -11.18 -4.90
CA SER A 3 -10.55 -9.73 -5.15
C SER A 3 -10.81 -9.36 -6.62
N LEU A 4 -10.34 -10.17 -7.57
CA LEU A 4 -10.59 -9.96 -9.00
C LEU A 4 -12.08 -10.13 -9.35
N GLU A 5 -12.75 -11.11 -8.75
CA GLU A 5 -14.19 -11.31 -8.95
C GLU A 5 -15.01 -10.14 -8.41
N VAL A 6 -14.62 -9.62 -7.24
CA VAL A 6 -15.20 -8.40 -6.66
C VAL A 6 -14.98 -7.18 -7.56
N GLU A 7 -13.77 -7.01 -8.10
CA GLU A 7 -13.45 -5.91 -9.01
C GLU A 7 -14.27 -5.97 -10.31
N ASP A 8 -14.39 -7.16 -10.90
CA ASP A 8 -15.16 -7.37 -12.12
C ASP A 8 -16.65 -7.10 -11.90
N GLU A 9 -17.21 -7.55 -10.78
CA GLU A 9 -18.60 -7.26 -10.44
C GLU A 9 -18.82 -5.76 -10.17
N LEU A 10 -17.88 -5.11 -9.50
CA LEU A 10 -17.92 -3.66 -9.29
C LEU A 10 -17.94 -2.90 -10.62
N LYS A 11 -17.08 -3.26 -11.57
CA LYS A 11 -17.08 -2.67 -12.92
C LYS A 11 -18.43 -2.85 -13.63
N LYS A 12 -19.05 -4.02 -13.52
CA LYS A 12 -20.37 -4.29 -14.10
C LYS A 12 -21.46 -3.42 -13.48
N GLN A 13 -21.52 -3.34 -12.15
CA GLN A 13 -22.54 -2.57 -11.44
C GLN A 13 -22.37 -1.06 -11.70
N ILE A 14 -21.14 -0.53 -11.71
CA ILE A 14 -20.86 0.87 -12.08
C ILE A 14 -21.32 1.18 -13.51
N LYS A 15 -21.13 0.26 -14.46
CA LYS A 15 -21.65 0.40 -15.83
C LYS A 15 -23.18 0.33 -15.87
N LYS A 16 -23.79 -0.62 -15.17
CA LYS A 16 -25.25 -0.83 -15.10
C LYS A 16 -26.00 0.41 -14.60
N TYR A 17 -25.42 1.11 -13.64
CA TYR A 17 -26.01 2.30 -13.02
C TYR A 17 -25.48 3.63 -13.58
N ASN A 18 -24.72 3.62 -14.69
CA ASN A 18 -24.16 4.82 -15.32
C ASN A 18 -23.32 5.70 -14.36
N LEU A 19 -22.52 5.06 -13.50
CA LEU A 19 -21.69 5.74 -12.50
C LEU A 19 -20.24 5.98 -12.97
N LYS A 20 -19.91 5.63 -14.22
CA LYS A 20 -18.53 5.69 -14.75
C LYS A 20 -17.90 7.08 -14.70
N ASP A 21 -18.68 8.12 -14.92
CA ASP A 21 -18.17 9.50 -14.93
C ASP A 21 -18.04 10.09 -13.51
N LYS A 22 -18.54 9.37 -12.50
CA LYS A 22 -18.54 9.78 -11.09
C LYS A 22 -17.58 8.96 -10.23
N ILE A 23 -17.36 7.70 -10.60
CA ILE A 23 -16.62 6.74 -9.78
C ILE A 23 -15.46 6.17 -10.60
N ARG A 24 -14.25 6.44 -10.12
CA ARG A 24 -13.02 5.80 -10.59
C ARG A 24 -12.73 4.58 -9.73
N ILE A 25 -12.60 3.42 -10.35
CA ILE A 25 -12.11 2.20 -9.69
C ILE A 25 -10.59 2.19 -9.85
N VAL A 26 -9.88 2.06 -8.73
CA VAL A 26 -8.41 1.99 -8.70
C VAL A 26 -8.01 0.70 -8.04
N LYS A 27 -7.21 -0.10 -8.74
CA LYS A 27 -6.65 -1.34 -8.18
C LYS A 27 -5.40 -0.98 -7.39
N THR A 28 -5.36 -1.34 -6.11
CA THR A 28 -4.22 -1.03 -5.25
C THR A 28 -3.63 -2.29 -4.63
N GLY A 29 -2.40 -2.18 -4.09
CA GLY A 29 -1.83 -3.24 -3.26
C GLY A 29 -2.60 -3.45 -1.94
N CYS A 30 -2.28 -4.54 -1.23
CA CYS A 30 -2.90 -4.87 0.05
C CYS A 30 -2.65 -3.78 1.11
N MET A 31 -3.68 -3.49 1.93
CA MET A 31 -3.58 -2.52 3.03
C MET A 31 -3.00 -3.09 4.33
N GLY A 32 -2.86 -4.41 4.45
CA GLY A 32 -2.30 -5.10 5.62
C GLY A 32 -3.24 -6.08 6.36
N PRO A 33 -4.54 -5.81 6.56
CA PRO A 33 -5.44 -6.74 7.25
C PRO A 33 -5.84 -7.91 6.34
N CYS A 34 -4.88 -8.78 5.98
CA CYS A 34 -5.06 -9.82 4.96
C CYS A 34 -6.21 -10.79 5.26
N GLN A 35 -6.46 -11.08 6.54
CA GLN A 35 -7.56 -11.95 6.98
C GLN A 35 -8.95 -11.41 6.64
N PHE A 36 -9.08 -10.10 6.39
CA PHE A 36 -10.35 -9.42 6.13
C PHE A 36 -10.52 -9.07 4.64
N GLY A 37 -9.64 -9.56 3.77
CA GLY A 37 -9.74 -9.35 2.33
C GLY A 37 -10.87 -10.17 1.69
N PRO A 38 -11.42 -9.75 0.53
CA PRO A 38 -11.15 -8.50 -0.19
C PRO A 38 -11.61 -7.24 0.55
N LEU A 39 -10.78 -6.19 0.50
CA LEU A 39 -11.06 -4.89 1.11
C LEU A 39 -11.37 -3.87 0.01
N MET A 40 -12.34 -2.97 0.25
CA MET A 40 -12.63 -1.85 -0.64
C MET A 40 -12.67 -0.54 0.17
N LEU A 41 -11.80 0.41 -0.20
CA LEU A 41 -11.76 1.75 0.40
C LEU A 41 -12.51 2.73 -0.51
N VAL A 42 -13.55 3.38 0.01
CA VAL A 42 -14.29 4.42 -0.71
C VAL A 42 -13.75 5.78 -0.32
N ARG A 43 -13.35 6.57 -1.33
CA ARG A 43 -12.87 7.95 -1.16
C ARG A 43 -13.86 8.94 -1.75
N PRO A 44 -13.97 10.17 -1.19
CA PRO A 44 -13.15 10.72 -0.11
C PRO A 44 -13.60 10.35 1.32
N GLU A 45 -14.71 9.62 1.47
CA GLU A 45 -15.32 9.34 2.78
C GLU A 45 -14.47 8.50 3.75
N GLY A 46 -13.49 7.74 3.26
CA GLY A 46 -12.62 6.91 4.10
C GLY A 46 -13.26 5.58 4.54
N ILE A 47 -14.42 5.22 3.99
CA ILE A 47 -15.15 4.01 4.36
C ILE A 47 -14.41 2.76 3.87
N LEU A 48 -14.08 1.86 4.80
CA LEU A 48 -13.41 0.60 4.50
C LEU A 48 -14.34 -0.60 4.67
N TYR A 49 -14.76 -1.16 3.54
CA TYR A 49 -15.50 -2.40 3.49
C TYR A 49 -14.56 -3.61 3.56
N LYS A 50 -15.02 -4.69 4.22
CA LYS A 50 -14.26 -5.93 4.41
C LYS A 50 -15.00 -7.19 3.98
N GLU A 51 -14.23 -8.25 3.76
CA GLU A 51 -14.72 -9.61 3.46
C GLU A 51 -15.71 -9.65 2.28
N LEU A 52 -15.49 -8.79 1.29
CA LEU A 52 -16.44 -8.64 0.19
C LEU A 52 -16.45 -9.86 -0.74
N THR A 53 -17.65 -10.26 -1.14
CA THR A 53 -17.87 -11.21 -2.23
C THR A 53 -18.54 -10.50 -3.41
N ALA A 54 -18.49 -11.09 -4.61
CA ALA A 54 -19.11 -10.48 -5.79
C ALA A 54 -20.62 -10.15 -5.60
N PRO A 55 -21.46 -11.04 -5.01
CA PRO A 55 -22.87 -10.73 -4.73
C PRO A 55 -23.09 -9.49 -3.84
N ASP A 56 -22.18 -9.20 -2.90
CA ASP A 56 -22.32 -8.07 -1.97
C ASP A 56 -22.23 -6.71 -2.68
N ILE A 57 -21.58 -6.67 -3.84
CA ILE A 57 -21.28 -5.44 -4.56
C ILE A 57 -22.54 -4.74 -5.09
N GLU A 58 -23.55 -5.49 -5.51
CA GLU A 58 -24.80 -4.88 -5.98
C GLU A 58 -25.49 -4.08 -4.86
N GLU A 59 -25.47 -4.58 -3.62
CA GLU A 59 -26.02 -3.88 -2.46
C GLU A 59 -25.24 -2.62 -2.14
N ILE A 60 -23.90 -2.69 -2.12
CA ILE A 60 -23.06 -1.51 -1.85
C ILE A 60 -23.28 -0.43 -2.90
N VAL A 61 -23.34 -0.78 -4.19
CA VAL A 61 -23.58 0.21 -5.25
C VAL A 61 -24.98 0.83 -5.12
N LYS A 62 -26.00 0.03 -4.80
CA LYS A 62 -27.37 0.52 -4.63
C LYS A 62 -27.56 1.40 -3.41
N GLU A 63 -27.07 0.98 -2.25
CA GLU A 63 -27.30 1.70 -1.00
C GLU A 63 -26.28 2.84 -0.83
N HIS A 64 -24.99 2.56 -0.99
CA HIS A 64 -23.96 3.56 -0.74
C HIS A 64 -23.79 4.49 -1.95
N PHE A 65 -23.50 3.97 -3.14
CA PHE A 65 -23.08 4.84 -4.25
C PHE A 65 -24.24 5.59 -4.91
N LEU A 66 -25.46 5.04 -4.87
CA LEU A 66 -26.65 5.69 -5.43
C LEU A 66 -27.44 6.50 -4.40
N LYS A 67 -27.62 5.98 -3.17
CA LYS A 67 -28.45 6.65 -2.15
C LYS A 67 -27.64 7.41 -1.09
N GLY A 68 -26.34 7.15 -0.97
CA GLY A 68 -25.47 7.73 0.07
C GLY A 68 -25.55 7.02 1.43
N THR A 69 -26.18 5.85 1.50
CA THR A 69 -26.35 5.10 2.76
C THR A 69 -25.27 4.02 2.87
N VAL A 70 -24.36 4.18 3.82
CA VAL A 70 -23.27 3.21 4.07
C VAL A 70 -23.83 1.86 4.53
N VAL A 71 -23.29 0.77 3.99
CA VAL A 71 -23.75 -0.60 4.29
C VAL A 71 -22.98 -1.16 5.50
N GLU A 72 -23.45 -0.87 6.71
CA GLU A 72 -22.72 -1.11 7.97
C GLU A 72 -22.35 -2.57 8.25
N LYS A 73 -23.07 -3.55 7.70
CA LYS A 73 -22.77 -4.98 7.91
C LYS A 73 -21.41 -5.42 7.37
N PHE A 74 -20.87 -4.68 6.39
CA PHE A 74 -19.56 -4.94 5.77
C PHE A 74 -18.44 -4.08 6.38
N LEU A 75 -18.72 -3.34 7.46
CA LEU A 75 -17.73 -2.53 8.15
C LEU A 75 -17.14 -3.28 9.36
N PHE A 76 -16.04 -2.74 9.86
CA PHE A 76 -15.43 -3.22 11.09
C PHE A 76 -16.27 -2.82 12.30
N LYS A 77 -16.20 -3.64 13.36
CA LYS A 77 -16.79 -3.32 14.66
C LYS A 77 -15.70 -3.30 15.71
N SER A 78 -15.82 -2.38 16.66
CA SER A 78 -15.00 -2.34 17.85
C SER A 78 -15.21 -3.62 18.66
N GLU A 79 -14.14 -4.35 18.98
CA GLU A 79 -14.21 -5.52 19.86
C GLU A 79 -14.57 -5.14 21.30
N ILE A 80 -14.39 -3.87 21.67
CA ILE A 80 -14.63 -3.35 23.03
C ILE A 80 -16.07 -2.83 23.17
N THR A 81 -16.51 -1.96 22.25
CA THR A 81 -17.80 -1.27 22.33
C THR A 81 -18.88 -1.92 21.46
N GLY A 82 -18.53 -2.79 20.52
CA GLY A 82 -19.44 -3.35 19.53
C GLY A 82 -19.87 -2.37 18.43
N GLU A 83 -19.45 -1.10 18.53
CA GLU A 83 -19.83 -0.03 17.61
C GLU A 83 -19.13 -0.18 16.26
N VAL A 84 -19.83 0.26 15.22
CA VAL A 84 -19.33 0.25 13.84
C VAL A 84 -18.25 1.33 13.68
N ILE A 85 -17.08 0.92 13.19
CA ILE A 85 -16.00 1.84 12.84
C ILE A 85 -16.06 2.08 11.33
N ARG A 86 -16.49 3.28 10.95
CA ARG A 86 -16.73 3.64 9.55
C ARG A 86 -15.45 3.94 8.79
N GLU A 87 -14.67 4.87 9.31
CA GLU A 87 -13.46 5.37 8.66
C GLU A 87 -12.25 4.51 8.96
N LYS A 88 -11.45 4.25 7.92
CA LYS A 88 -10.19 3.50 7.98
C LYS A 88 -9.25 4.03 9.06
N GLU A 89 -9.17 5.35 9.19
CA GLU A 89 -8.26 6.08 10.09
C GLU A 89 -8.59 5.85 11.57
N HIS A 90 -9.83 5.46 11.87
CA HIS A 90 -10.28 5.16 13.24
C HIS A 90 -10.08 3.70 13.63
N LEU A 91 -9.64 2.83 12.71
CA LEU A 91 -9.42 1.42 13.02
C LEU A 91 -8.13 1.26 13.85
N PRO A 92 -8.19 0.57 15.01
CA PRO A 92 -7.03 0.31 15.85
C PRO A 92 -5.86 -0.34 15.11
N PHE A 93 -6.15 -1.17 14.10
CA PHE A 93 -5.15 -1.78 13.24
C PHE A 93 -4.26 -0.72 12.58
N PHE A 94 -4.83 0.35 12.00
CA PHE A 94 -4.08 1.37 11.27
C PHE A 94 -3.50 2.46 12.19
N GLN A 95 -4.19 2.83 13.28
CA GLN A 95 -3.79 3.94 14.15
C GLN A 95 -2.41 3.79 14.82
N LYS A 96 -2.02 2.55 15.12
CA LYS A 96 -0.77 2.27 15.86
C LYS A 96 0.43 2.02 14.94
N GLN A 97 0.29 2.29 13.64
CA GLN A 97 1.33 2.01 12.65
C GLN A 97 1.98 3.30 12.13
N LEU A 98 3.30 3.34 12.11
CA LEU A 98 4.06 4.30 11.31
C LEU A 98 4.56 3.61 10.03
N LYS A 99 3.78 3.72 8.95
CA LYS A 99 4.15 3.16 7.65
C LYS A 99 5.15 4.08 6.95
N ILE A 100 6.43 3.73 6.99
CA ILE A 100 7.48 4.46 6.25
C ILE A 100 7.64 3.89 4.83
N VAL A 101 7.99 2.60 4.71
CA VAL A 101 8.19 1.93 3.41
C VAL A 101 6.84 1.64 2.73
N LEU A 102 5.85 1.21 3.51
CA LEU A 102 4.52 0.82 3.02
C LEU A 102 3.53 2.00 2.95
N LYS A 103 4.01 3.25 3.00
CA LYS A 103 3.15 4.46 3.05
C LYS A 103 2.17 4.56 1.88
N ASN A 104 2.56 4.01 0.73
CA ASN A 104 1.78 4.10 -0.52
C ASN A 104 0.88 2.87 -0.73
N CYS A 105 1.06 1.79 0.03
CA CYS A 105 0.26 0.57 -0.12
C CYS A 105 -1.21 0.83 0.19
N GLY A 106 -2.09 0.55 -0.77
CA GLY A 106 -3.53 0.82 -0.68
C GLY A 106 -3.92 2.27 -0.98
N ASN A 107 -2.97 3.13 -1.32
CA ASN A 107 -3.22 4.54 -1.58
C ASN A 107 -3.09 4.92 -3.06
N ILE A 108 -2.19 4.25 -3.78
CA ILE A 108 -1.92 4.45 -5.21
C ILE A 108 -2.07 3.13 -5.97
N ASP A 109 -2.30 3.25 -7.27
CA ASP A 109 -2.15 2.15 -8.21
C ASP A 109 -0.66 1.79 -8.36
N PRO A 110 -0.24 0.54 -8.07
CA PRO A 110 1.15 0.12 -8.21
C PRO A 110 1.63 0.04 -9.67
N GLU A 111 0.71 0.03 -10.65
CA GLU A 111 1.03 -0.03 -12.08
C GLU A 111 1.00 1.35 -12.76
N ASP A 112 0.62 2.41 -12.04
CA ASP A 112 0.63 3.79 -12.53
C ASP A 112 1.86 4.57 -12.01
N ILE A 113 2.75 4.93 -12.93
CA ILE A 113 3.96 5.69 -12.60
C ILE A 113 3.66 7.12 -12.16
N GLU A 114 2.59 7.74 -12.68
CA GLU A 114 2.26 9.13 -12.37
C GLU A 114 1.73 9.23 -10.94
N GLU A 115 0.88 8.30 -10.49
CA GLU A 115 0.46 8.25 -9.07
C GLU A 115 1.66 8.03 -8.13
N TYR A 116 2.67 7.26 -8.55
CA TYR A 116 3.90 7.11 -7.78
C TYR A 116 4.70 8.42 -7.73
N ILE A 117 4.84 9.15 -8.84
CA ILE A 117 5.54 10.45 -8.88
C ILE A 117 4.80 11.49 -8.01
N ASP A 118 3.48 11.59 -8.14
CA ASP A 118 2.64 12.52 -7.38
C ASP A 118 2.69 12.26 -5.87
N SER A 119 2.85 10.99 -5.45
CA SER A 119 3.08 10.61 -4.04
C SER A 119 4.53 10.82 -3.55
N GLY A 120 5.38 11.46 -4.36
CA GLY A 120 6.76 11.79 -4.05
C GLY A 120 7.78 10.72 -4.44
N GLY A 121 7.39 9.76 -5.27
CA GLY A 121 8.27 8.78 -5.89
C GLY A 121 9.41 9.43 -6.67
N TYR A 122 10.53 8.72 -6.80
CA TYR A 122 11.76 9.16 -7.49
C TYR A 122 12.43 10.45 -7.00
N GLN A 123 11.86 11.20 -6.05
CA GLN A 123 12.48 12.43 -5.53
C GLN A 123 13.88 12.18 -4.95
N ALA A 124 14.05 11.09 -4.20
CA ALA A 124 15.34 10.69 -3.65
C ALA A 124 16.34 10.33 -4.77
N LEU A 125 15.90 9.60 -5.80
CA LEU A 125 16.75 9.26 -6.94
C LEU A 125 17.21 10.51 -7.68
N ARG A 126 16.29 11.46 -7.93
CA ARG A 126 16.63 12.76 -8.53
C ARG A 126 17.67 13.50 -7.69
N LYS A 127 17.50 13.57 -6.36
CA LYS A 127 18.49 14.18 -5.45
C LYS A 127 19.86 13.50 -5.57
N VAL A 128 19.89 12.18 -5.55
CA VAL A 128 21.13 11.39 -5.67
C VAL A 128 21.85 11.66 -6.98
N LEU A 129 21.15 11.58 -8.11
CA LEU A 129 21.74 11.72 -9.44
C LEU A 129 22.23 13.15 -9.75
N THR A 130 21.59 14.17 -9.17
CA THR A 130 21.87 15.57 -9.54
C THR A 130 22.67 16.36 -8.52
N LYS A 131 22.69 15.94 -7.25
CA LYS A 131 23.26 16.76 -6.15
C LYS A 131 24.27 16.03 -5.27
N LEU A 132 24.34 14.70 -5.32
CA LEU A 132 25.15 13.93 -4.38
C LEU A 132 26.25 13.15 -5.09
N SER A 133 27.43 13.09 -4.46
CA SER A 133 28.47 12.14 -4.83
C SER A 133 28.17 10.76 -4.20
N PRO A 134 28.72 9.66 -4.74
CA PRO A 134 28.59 8.33 -4.11
C PRO A 134 29.00 8.31 -2.64
N THR A 135 30.05 9.04 -2.27
CA THR A 135 30.52 9.15 -0.87
C THR A 135 29.51 9.83 0.04
N LYS A 136 28.83 10.89 -0.43
CA LYS A 136 27.76 11.55 0.31
C LYS A 136 26.53 10.66 0.47
N VAL A 137 26.18 9.88 -0.55
CA VAL A 137 25.09 8.89 -0.47
C VAL A 137 25.38 7.84 0.60
N ILE A 138 26.60 7.29 0.60
CA ILE A 138 27.03 6.31 1.62
C ILE A 138 26.94 6.92 3.02
N GLN A 139 27.38 8.16 3.19
CA GLN A 139 27.30 8.86 4.47
C GLN A 139 25.86 9.05 4.93
N GLU A 140 24.94 9.49 4.06
CA GLU A 140 23.51 9.64 4.39
C GLU A 140 22.90 8.31 4.88
N ILE A 141 23.26 7.18 4.24
CA ILE A 141 22.80 5.85 4.67
C ILE A 141 23.43 5.44 6.00
N LYS A 142 24.71 5.76 6.25
CA LYS A 142 25.35 5.51 7.55
C LYS A 142 24.66 6.32 8.66
N ASP A 143 24.37 7.59 8.40
CA ASP A 143 23.72 8.50 9.35
C ASP A 143 22.28 8.07 9.66
N SER A 144 21.58 7.49 8.68
CA SER A 144 20.25 6.89 8.89
C SER A 144 20.25 5.66 9.82
N ARG A 145 21.42 5.07 10.06
CA ARG A 145 21.61 3.82 10.81
C ARG A 145 20.78 2.64 10.27
N LEU A 146 20.49 2.65 8.96
CA LEU A 146 19.78 1.56 8.31
C LEU A 146 20.55 0.24 8.48
N ARG A 147 19.83 -0.81 8.85
CA ARG A 147 20.32 -2.17 8.99
C ARG A 147 19.64 -3.08 7.96
N GLY A 148 20.33 -4.13 7.54
CA GLY A 148 19.76 -5.15 6.64
C GLY A 148 18.50 -5.77 7.24
N ARG A 149 17.44 -5.88 6.44
CA ARG A 149 16.11 -6.35 6.89
C ARG A 149 15.87 -7.85 6.69
N GLY A 150 16.74 -8.55 5.98
CA GLY A 150 16.71 -10.03 5.86
C GLY A 150 17.32 -10.76 7.06
N GLY A 151 17.01 -10.35 8.30
CA GLY A 151 17.43 -11.06 9.52
C GLY A 151 18.78 -10.63 10.11
N ALA A 152 19.89 -10.74 9.36
CA ALA A 152 21.25 -10.56 9.92
C ALA A 152 21.54 -9.15 10.49
N GLY A 153 20.78 -8.13 10.10
CA GLY A 153 20.88 -6.80 10.71
C GLY A 153 22.22 -6.10 10.50
N PHE A 154 23.02 -6.47 9.49
CA PHE A 154 24.30 -5.80 9.23
C PHE A 154 24.08 -4.32 8.82
N PRO A 155 24.88 -3.35 9.29
CA PRO A 155 24.71 -1.94 8.91
C PRO A 155 24.86 -1.71 7.39
N THR A 156 23.79 -1.22 6.76
CA THR A 156 23.70 -1.09 5.30
C THR A 156 24.74 -0.12 4.76
N GLY A 157 24.93 1.03 5.40
CA GLY A 157 25.90 2.04 4.98
C GLY A 157 27.35 1.54 5.02
N LEU A 158 27.69 0.72 6.02
CA LEU A 158 29.02 0.09 6.12
C LEU A 158 29.24 -0.94 5.02
N LYS A 159 28.23 -1.76 4.72
CA LYS A 159 28.28 -2.72 3.60
C LYS A 159 28.53 -2.01 2.28
N TRP A 160 27.82 -0.90 2.02
CA TRP A 160 28.00 -0.10 0.81
C TRP A 160 29.40 0.53 0.74
N GLU A 161 29.93 1.00 1.86
CA GLU A 161 31.29 1.55 1.93
C GLU A 161 32.37 0.53 1.56
N PHE A 162 32.25 -0.71 2.03
CA PHE A 162 33.19 -1.79 1.66
C PHE A 162 33.18 -2.06 0.16
N VAL A 163 31.99 -2.18 -0.44
CA VAL A 163 31.84 -2.39 -1.89
C VAL A 163 32.37 -1.19 -2.67
N PHE A 164 32.14 0.04 -2.19
CA PHE A 164 32.65 1.24 -2.83
C PHE A 164 34.18 1.29 -2.83
N LYS A 165 34.83 0.95 -1.71
CA LYS A 165 36.30 0.93 -1.56
C LYS A 165 36.99 -0.22 -2.29
N ALA A 166 36.28 -1.31 -2.58
CA ALA A 166 36.83 -2.42 -3.35
C ALA A 166 37.25 -1.97 -4.75
N LYS A 167 38.48 -2.32 -5.16
CA LYS A 167 39.04 -2.04 -6.48
C LYS A 167 38.49 -3.05 -7.48
N SER A 168 37.55 -2.62 -8.31
CA SER A 168 37.01 -3.39 -9.43
C SER A 168 36.43 -2.43 -10.46
N SER A 169 36.60 -2.75 -11.74
CA SER A 169 35.95 -2.04 -12.86
C SER A 169 34.44 -2.32 -12.91
N GLU A 170 34.02 -3.46 -12.38
CA GLU A 170 32.62 -3.91 -12.40
C GLU A 170 32.10 -4.15 -10.99
N LYS A 171 30.86 -3.73 -10.74
CA LYS A 171 30.17 -3.88 -9.45
C LYS A 171 28.72 -4.22 -9.71
N PHE A 172 28.14 -5.02 -8.82
CA PHE A 172 26.77 -5.52 -8.95
C PHE A 172 25.92 -5.09 -7.76
N VAL A 173 24.62 -4.91 -8.02
CA VAL A 173 23.59 -4.75 -7.00
C VAL A 173 22.64 -5.93 -7.15
N ILE A 174 22.48 -6.70 -6.08
CA ILE A 174 21.63 -7.89 -6.05
C ILE A 174 20.55 -7.65 -5.00
N CYS A 175 19.29 -7.72 -5.41
CA CYS A 175 18.15 -7.74 -4.51
C CYS A 175 17.81 -9.19 -4.19
N ASN A 176 17.94 -9.59 -2.92
CA ASN A 176 17.43 -10.89 -2.50
C ASN A 176 15.94 -10.74 -2.21
N ALA A 177 15.11 -11.38 -3.03
CA ALA A 177 13.66 -11.47 -2.88
C ALA A 177 13.19 -12.91 -2.63
N ASP A 178 14.11 -13.79 -2.22
CA ASP A 178 13.81 -15.14 -1.75
C ASP A 178 13.32 -15.06 -0.30
N GLU A 179 12.03 -14.76 -0.12
CA GLU A 179 11.35 -14.62 1.18
C GLU A 179 10.80 -15.99 1.65
N GLY A 180 11.63 -17.03 1.64
CA GLY A 180 11.20 -18.42 1.89
C GLY A 180 10.92 -18.78 3.36
N ASP A 181 11.15 -17.86 4.30
CA ASP A 181 10.92 -18.10 5.72
C ASP A 181 9.40 -18.14 6.03
N PRO A 182 8.89 -19.18 6.72
CA PRO A 182 7.47 -19.27 7.05
C PRO A 182 6.99 -18.07 7.87
N GLY A 183 5.91 -17.42 7.41
CA GLY A 183 5.27 -16.31 8.11
C GLY A 183 5.75 -14.91 7.70
N LEU A 184 6.65 -14.81 6.70
CA LEU A 184 6.86 -13.60 5.91
C LEU A 184 5.78 -13.47 4.82
#